data_AF-A0A3D4AYW3-F1
#
_entry.id   AF-A0A3D4AYW3-F1
#
_cell.length_a   1.000
_cell.length_b   1.000
_cell.length_c   1.000
_cell.angle_alpha   90.00
_cell.angle_beta   90.00
_cell.angle_gamma   90.00
#
_symmetry.space_group_name_H-M   'P 1'
#
loop_
_entity.id
_entity.type
_entity.pdbx_description
1 polymer ?
#
loop_
_entity_poly.entity_id
_entity_poly.type
_entity_poly.pdbx_seq_one_letter_code
_entity_poly.pdbx_strand_id
1 'polypeptide(L)'
;RSSPTWIIETSDDQIVAKWEALQPPVILEAAAPKFHESRDVYSYLFFADVAQQLLNGHLIPGDPYITDIWQPSIGGDRSSCVFALSETFIQVPG
;
A
#
# COMPACT_ATOMS: atom_id res chain seq x y z
N ARG A 1 -7.23 -8.69 12.32
CA ARG A 1 -5.96 -9.44 12.09
C ARG A 1 -4.84 -8.47 12.41
N SER A 2 -3.89 -8.80 13.29
CA SER A 2 -2.85 -7.87 13.76
C SER A 2 -1.58 -7.86 12.90
N SER A 3 -1.39 -8.90 12.07
CA SER A 3 -0.24 -9.04 11.16
C SER A 3 -0.72 -9.70 9.86
N PRO A 4 -1.18 -8.91 8.87
CA PRO A 4 -1.64 -9.46 7.61
C PRO A 4 -0.48 -10.01 6.80
N THR A 5 -0.78 -11.02 6.00
CA THR A 5 0.18 -11.71 5.15
C THR A 5 -0.49 -12.04 3.84
N TRP A 6 0.16 -11.69 2.74
CA TRP A 6 -0.17 -12.22 1.42
C TRP A 6 0.90 -13.21 0.99
N ILE A 7 0.43 -14.27 0.37
CA ILE A 7 1.25 -15.25 -0.32
C ILE A 7 0.84 -15.14 -1.79
N ILE A 8 1.80 -14.80 -2.64
CA ILE A 8 1.63 -14.65 -4.09
C ILE A 8 2.46 -15.76 -4.72
N GLU A 9 1.82 -16.61 -5.51
CA GLU A 9 2.45 -17.80 -6.10
C GLU A 9 2.33 -17.77 -7.62
N THR A 10 3.42 -18.09 -8.29
CA THR A 10 3.49 -18.40 -9.71
C THR A 10 3.94 -19.85 -9.90
N SER A 11 4.17 -20.28 -11.15
CA SER A 11 4.76 -21.59 -11.42
C SER A 11 6.15 -21.76 -10.83
N ASP A 12 6.92 -20.68 -10.74
CA ASP A 12 8.35 -20.72 -10.47
C ASP A 12 8.73 -20.04 -9.15
N ASP A 13 7.87 -19.16 -8.64
CA ASP A 13 8.17 -18.30 -7.49
C ASP A 13 7.01 -18.21 -6.48
N GLN A 14 7.40 -18.03 -5.22
CA GLN A 14 6.53 -17.65 -4.12
C GLN A 14 7.06 -16.38 -3.45
N ILE A 15 6.20 -15.39 -3.32
CA ILE A 15 6.44 -14.18 -2.54
C ILE A 15 5.56 -14.22 -1.30
N VAL A 16 6.17 -14.08 -0.12
CA VAL A 16 5.45 -13.88 1.14
C VAL A 16 5.69 -12.46 1.61
N ALA A 17 4.64 -11.65 1.62
CA ALA A 17 4.69 -10.29 2.13
C ALA A 17 3.90 -10.20 3.44
N LYS A 18 4.53 -9.66 4.48
CA LYS A 18 3.95 -9.54 5.82
C LYS A 18 4.09 -8.10 6.32
N TRP A 19 3.03 -7.59 6.94
CA TRP A 19 3.02 -6.29 7.61
C TRP A 19 2.78 -6.49 9.10
N GLU A 20 3.43 -5.66 9.90
CA GLU A 20 3.34 -5.63 11.36
C GLU A 20 3.28 -4.19 11.85
N ALA A 21 2.88 -3.98 13.11
CA ALA A 21 2.69 -2.63 13.67
C ALA A 21 1.78 -1.76 12.77
N LEU A 22 0.56 -2.26 12.51
CA LEU A 22 -0.40 -1.55 11.68
C LEU A 22 -0.88 -0.26 12.35
N GLN A 23 -0.91 0.81 11.57
CA GLN A 23 -1.55 2.07 11.94
C GLN A 23 -3.07 1.98 11.70
N PRO A 24 -3.87 2.88 12.30
CA PRO A 24 -5.28 3.01 11.94
C PRO A 24 -5.45 3.21 10.43
N PRO A 25 -6.45 2.56 9.81
CA PRO A 25 -6.62 2.65 8.37
C PRO A 25 -7.07 4.04 7.94
N VAL A 26 -6.79 4.37 6.69
CA VAL A 26 -7.10 5.67 6.08
C VAL A 26 -7.88 5.43 4.79
N ILE A 27 -8.86 6.29 4.54
CA ILE A 27 -9.55 6.35 3.25
C ILE A 27 -8.81 7.36 2.38
N LEU A 28 -8.27 6.88 1.26
CA LEU A 28 -7.83 7.71 0.15
C LEU A 28 -9.04 7.99 -0.72
N GLU A 29 -9.48 9.24 -0.79
CA GLU A 29 -10.49 9.70 -1.74
C GLU A 29 -9.95 10.94 -2.44
N ALA A 30 -9.58 10.79 -3.71
CA ALA A 30 -8.98 11.87 -4.48
C ALA A 30 -9.52 11.88 -5.90
N ALA A 31 -10.22 12.96 -6.25
CA ALA A 31 -10.61 13.23 -7.62
C ALA A 31 -9.40 13.66 -8.47
N ALA A 32 -9.44 13.39 -9.77
CA ALA A 32 -8.48 13.96 -10.70
C ALA A 32 -8.45 15.50 -10.61
N PRO A 33 -7.28 16.16 -10.67
CA PRO A 33 -5.95 15.60 -10.91
C PRO A 33 -5.13 15.32 -9.62
N LYS A 34 -5.76 15.27 -8.43
CA LYS A 34 -5.03 15.30 -7.14
C LYS A 34 -4.08 14.12 -6.94
N PHE A 35 -4.50 12.94 -7.35
CA PHE A 35 -3.70 11.72 -7.28
C PHE A 35 -3.20 11.27 -8.66
N HIS A 36 -4.04 11.42 -9.68
CA HIS A 36 -3.74 11.09 -11.06
C HIS A 36 -4.49 12.03 -11.99
N GLU A 37 -3.89 12.41 -13.13
CA GLU A 37 -4.43 13.45 -14.02
C GLU A 37 -5.82 13.15 -14.60
N SER A 38 -6.15 11.87 -14.78
CA SER A 38 -7.39 11.43 -15.45
C SER A 38 -8.18 10.37 -14.69
N ARG A 39 -7.88 10.16 -13.40
CA ARG A 39 -8.57 9.14 -12.61
C ARG A 39 -8.95 9.66 -11.24
N ASP A 40 -10.19 9.40 -10.87
CA ASP A 40 -10.60 9.45 -9.48
C ASP A 40 -10.18 8.14 -8.82
N VAL A 41 -9.72 8.23 -7.58
CA VAL A 41 -9.31 7.08 -6.77
C VAL A 41 -10.08 7.04 -5.46
N TYR A 42 -10.49 5.83 -5.10
CA TYR A 42 -10.98 5.49 -3.77
C TYR A 42 -10.27 4.24 -3.26
N SER A 43 -9.55 4.34 -2.15
CA SER A 43 -8.83 3.22 -1.55
C SER A 43 -8.99 3.17 -0.03
N TYR A 44 -9.08 1.96 0.53
CA TYR A 44 -9.02 1.73 1.97
C TYR A 44 -7.65 1.16 2.32
N LEU A 45 -6.78 2.04 2.85
CA LEU A 45 -5.36 1.79 3.03
C LEU A 45 -5.01 1.49 4.49
N PHE A 46 -4.08 0.57 4.69
CA PHE A 46 -3.41 0.33 5.96
C PHE A 46 -1.92 0.56 5.79
N PHE A 47 -1.36 1.35 6.70
CA PHE A 47 0.08 1.58 6.78
C PHE A 47 0.68 0.74 7.91
N ALA A 48 1.96 0.40 7.76
CA ALA A 48 2.70 -0.41 8.71
C ALA A 48 4.09 0.17 8.93
N ASP A 49 4.55 0.19 10.17
CA ASP A 49 5.91 0.64 10.50
C ASP A 49 6.95 -0.47 10.33
N VAL A 50 6.50 -1.72 10.19
CA VAL A 50 7.34 -2.90 9.97
C VAL A 50 6.76 -3.73 8.83
N ALA A 51 7.62 -4.17 7.91
CA ALA A 51 7.24 -5.12 6.87
C ALA A 51 8.39 -6.10 6.58
N GLN A 52 8.03 -7.29 6.14
CA GLN A 52 8.96 -8.34 5.75
C GLN A 52 8.52 -8.93 4.41
N GLN A 53 9.49 -9.21 3.54
CA GLN A 53 9.26 -9.87 2.26
C GLN A 53 10.20 -11.07 2.13
N LEU A 54 9.66 -12.21 1.72
CA LEU A 54 10.44 -13.40 1.38
C LEU A 54 10.17 -13.77 -0.08
N LEU A 55 11.23 -14.09 -0.83
CA LEU A 55 11.16 -14.67 -2.17
C LEU A 55 11.71 -16.09 -2.12
N ASN A 56 10.87 -17.08 -2.42
CA ASN A 56 11.23 -18.50 -2.35
C ASN A 56 11.88 -18.87 -0.99
N GLY A 57 11.33 -18.33 0.11
CA GLY A 57 11.84 -18.51 1.47
C GLY A 57 13.06 -17.66 1.85
N HIS A 58 13.67 -16.93 0.92
CA HIS A 58 14.80 -16.05 1.20
C HIS A 58 14.32 -14.64 1.56
N LEU A 59 14.80 -14.12 2.68
CA LEU A 59 14.52 -12.76 3.11
C LEU A 59 15.07 -11.75 2.10
N ILE A 60 14.20 -10.87 1.61
CA ILE A 60 14.61 -9.70 0.83
C ILE A 60 14.96 -8.57 1.81
N PRO A 61 16.19 -8.04 1.78
CA PRO A 61 16.59 -6.96 2.69
C PRO A 61 15.89 -5.65 2.33
N GLY A 62 15.54 -4.88 3.35
CA GLY A 62 14.94 -3.56 3.23
C GLY A 62 14.11 -3.21 4.46
N ASP A 63 14.10 -1.93 4.81
CA ASP A 63 13.31 -1.38 5.91
C ASP A 63 12.30 -0.35 5.37
N PRO A 64 11.11 -0.23 5.98
CA PRO A 64 10.18 0.83 5.65
C PRO A 64 10.80 2.22 5.91
N TYR A 65 10.44 3.20 5.07
CA TYR A 65 10.86 4.59 5.23
C TYR A 65 9.66 5.53 5.20
N ILE A 66 9.79 6.73 5.77
CA ILE A 66 8.72 7.73 5.77
C ILE A 66 8.77 8.52 4.46
N THR A 67 7.60 8.79 3.89
CA THR A 67 7.43 9.55 2.64
C THR A 67 6.26 10.52 2.71
N ASP A 68 6.43 11.69 2.08
CA ASP A 68 5.47 12.79 2.01
C ASP A 68 4.57 12.74 0.77
N ILE A 69 4.71 11.72 -0.09
CA ILE A 69 3.89 11.55 -1.32
C ILE A 69 2.38 11.50 -1.04
N TRP A 70 2.00 11.20 0.19
CA TRP A 70 0.63 11.10 0.67
C TRP A 70 0.03 12.46 1.09
N GLN A 71 0.86 13.49 1.25
CA GLN A 71 0.43 14.83 1.67
C GLN A 71 -0.71 15.40 0.82
N PRO A 72 -0.68 15.34 -0.53
CA PRO A 72 -1.74 15.95 -1.35
C PRO A 72 -3.08 15.23 -1.28
N SER A 73 -3.09 13.96 -0.84
CA SER A 73 -4.25 13.07 -0.96
C SER A 73 -4.89 12.72 0.38
N ILE A 74 -4.11 12.27 1.36
CA ILE A 74 -4.61 11.89 2.70
C ILE A 74 -4.00 12.71 3.84
N GLY A 75 -3.07 13.62 3.53
CA GLY A 75 -2.42 14.51 4.48
C GLY A 75 -1.43 13.81 5.40
N GLY A 76 -0.32 14.49 5.67
CA GLY A 76 0.76 13.97 6.52
C GLY A 76 1.69 13.00 5.80
N ASP A 77 2.83 12.76 6.42
CA ASP A 77 3.79 11.76 5.96
C ASP A 77 3.31 10.37 6.40
N ARG A 78 3.62 9.33 5.64
CA ARG A 78 3.31 7.94 6.00
C ARG A 78 4.48 7.02 5.69
N SER A 79 4.44 5.83 6.28
CA SER A 79 5.36 4.75 5.94
C SER A 79 5.21 4.34 4.46
N SER A 80 6.31 3.96 3.84
CA SER A 80 6.37 3.37 2.50
C SER A 80 5.74 1.97 2.46
N CYS A 81 5.51 1.35 3.62
CA CYS A 81 4.83 0.06 3.73
C CYS A 81 3.34 0.27 3.92
N VAL A 82 2.61 0.08 2.83
CA VAL A 82 1.17 0.23 2.73
C VAL A 82 0.57 -0.98 2.03
N PHE A 83 -0.68 -1.29 2.35
CA PHE A 83 -1.51 -2.15 1.51
C PHE A 83 -2.93 -1.61 1.41
N ALA A 84 -3.59 -1.91 0.31
CA ALA A 84 -5.01 -1.61 0.13
C ALA A 84 -5.85 -2.85 0.44
N LEU A 85 -6.88 -2.72 1.27
CA LEU A 85 -7.91 -3.75 1.42
C LEU A 85 -8.92 -3.70 0.26
N SER A 86 -9.20 -2.50 -0.24
CA SER A 86 -9.98 -2.26 -1.45
C SER A 86 -9.44 -1.03 -2.15
N GLU A 87 -9.47 -1.04 -3.47
CA GLU A 87 -9.05 0.08 -4.31
C GLU A 87 -9.89 0.10 -5.58
N THR A 88 -10.29 1.30 -5.99
CA THR A 88 -11.04 1.51 -7.22
C THR A 88 -10.52 2.75 -7.92
N PHE A 89 -10.26 2.61 -9.22
CA PHE A 89 -9.90 3.69 -10.10
C PHE A 89 -11.05 3.93 -11.09
N ILE A 90 -11.52 5.16 -11.16
CA ILE A 90 -12.59 5.57 -12.08
C ILE A 90 -11.97 6.50 -13.10
N GLN A 91 -12.00 6.10 -14.36
CA GLN A 91 -11.58 6.96 -15.46
C GLN A 91 -12.58 8.10 -15.61
N VAL A 92 -12.12 9.35 -15.46
CA VAL A 92 -12.97 10.51 -15.73
C VAL A 92 -12.97 10.82 -17.24
N PRO A 93 -14.12 11.15 -17.84
CA PRO A 93 -14.17 11.68 -19.20
C PRO A 93 -13.33 12.96 -19.29
N GLY A 94 -12.50 13.06 -20.32
CA GLY A 94 -11.74 14.28 -20.64
C GLY A 94 -12.60 15.39 -21.22
#